data_AF-A0A671MS55-F1
#
_entry.id   AF-A0A671MS55-F1
#
_cell.length_a   1.000
_cell.length_b   1.000
_cell.length_c   1.000
_cell.angle_alpha   90.00
_cell.angle_beta   90.00
_cell.angle_gamma   90.00
#
_symmetry.space_group_name_H-M   'P 1'
#
loop_
_entity.id
_entity.type
_entity.pdbx_description
1 polymer ?
#
loop_
_entity_poly.entity_id
_entity_poly.type
_entity_poly.pdbx_seq_one_letter_code
_entity_poly.pdbx_strand_id
1 'polypeptide(L)'
;MSILKIHAREIFDSRGNPTVEVDLYTEKGLFRAAVPSGASTGIYEALELRDNDKSRYIGKGNSAFSGFRLIQNDIRNHISSGFTEYIVNSKFGANAILGVSLAVCKAGAADKGVPLYRHIADLAGNPEVILPVPAFNVINGGSHAGNKLAISFKEAMRIGAEVYHNLKNVIKVKYGQDATNVGDEGGFAPNILENQEALELLKSAISKAGYTDEIVIGMDVAASEFYRDGKYDLDFKSPDDPNRYISPDELADLYKSFIQDYPVVSIEDPFDQDDWEAWTNFTNSTDIQVVGDDLTVTNPKRIANAVENKACNCLLLKVNQIGSVTESLQACKMAQSNGWGVMVSHRSGETEDTFIADLVVGLCTGQIKTGAPCRSERLAKYNQILRIEEELGDKAQFAGKNFRNPLN
;
A
#
# COMPACT_ATOMS: atom_id res chain seq x y z
N MET A 1 12.87 10.95 26.35
CA MET A 1 13.96 9.94 26.46
C MET A 1 15.07 10.18 25.43
N SER A 2 16.24 9.57 25.60
CA SER A 2 17.42 9.68 24.70
C SER A 2 17.68 8.38 23.92
N ILE A 3 18.38 8.49 22.77
CA ILE A 3 18.82 7.34 21.97
C ILE A 3 20.20 6.89 22.45
N LEU A 4 20.33 5.63 22.89
CA LEU A 4 21.57 5.06 23.40
C LEU A 4 22.40 4.39 22.30
N LYS A 5 21.75 3.69 21.37
CA LYS A 5 22.40 2.95 20.28
C LYS A 5 21.44 2.78 19.12
N ILE A 6 21.97 2.78 17.90
CA ILE A 6 21.30 2.29 16.70
C ILE A 6 22.18 1.19 16.12
N HIS A 7 21.56 0.14 15.59
CA HIS A 7 22.24 -0.95 14.89
C HIS A 7 21.32 -1.46 13.77
N ALA A 8 21.82 -1.48 12.54
CA ALA A 8 21.13 -2.05 11.40
C ALA A 8 21.75 -3.38 10.98
N ARG A 9 20.92 -4.26 10.40
CA ARG A 9 21.29 -5.55 9.83
C ARG A 9 20.56 -5.80 8.52
N GLU A 10 21.04 -6.78 7.77
CA GLU A 10 20.38 -7.30 6.58
C GLU A 10 19.48 -8.47 7.01
N ILE A 11 18.21 -8.44 6.60
CA ILE A 11 17.26 -9.55 6.71
C ILE A 11 16.71 -9.89 5.31
N PHE A 12 15.77 -10.83 5.20
CA PHE A 12 15.10 -11.15 3.94
C PHE A 12 13.65 -10.65 3.93
N ASP A 13 13.21 -10.10 2.81
CA ASP A 13 11.81 -9.81 2.53
C ASP A 13 11.04 -11.09 2.16
N SER A 14 9.72 -10.95 1.98
CA SER A 14 8.79 -12.04 1.66
C SER A 14 9.03 -12.75 0.32
N ARG A 15 9.92 -12.20 -0.52
CA ARG A 15 10.34 -12.75 -1.80
C ARG A 15 11.78 -13.31 -1.75
N GLY A 16 12.40 -13.31 -0.56
CA GLY A 16 13.76 -13.77 -0.35
C GLY A 16 14.84 -12.79 -0.82
N ASN A 17 14.50 -11.53 -1.10
CA ASN A 17 15.52 -10.51 -1.38
C ASN A 17 16.01 -9.87 -0.07
N PRO A 18 17.27 -9.44 0.02
CA PRO A 18 17.77 -8.67 1.15
C PRO A 18 16.95 -7.40 1.42
N THR A 19 16.77 -7.03 2.69
CA THR A 19 16.27 -5.71 3.09
C THR A 19 16.86 -5.27 4.42
N VAL A 20 16.57 -4.02 4.82
CA VAL A 20 17.07 -3.37 6.03
C VAL A 20 16.17 -3.67 7.23
N GLU A 21 16.79 -4.05 8.35
CA GLU A 21 16.18 -3.99 9.69
C GLU A 21 17.04 -3.13 10.62
N VAL A 22 16.38 -2.36 11.49
CA VAL A 22 17.00 -1.41 12.44
C VAL A 22 16.52 -1.69 13.85
N ASP A 23 17.47 -1.89 14.77
CA ASP A 23 17.25 -1.80 16.22
C ASP A 23 17.69 -0.42 16.72
N LEU A 24 16.77 0.28 17.38
CA LEU A 24 17.04 1.49 18.16
C LEU A 24 16.89 1.16 19.65
N TYR A 25 17.91 1.50 20.44
CA TYR A 25 17.97 1.23 21.87
C TYR A 25 17.85 2.51 22.68
N THR A 26 17.12 2.41 23.78
CA THR A 26 16.86 3.49 24.74
C THR A 26 16.84 2.95 26.17
N GLU A 27 16.62 3.81 27.16
CA GLU A 27 16.35 3.40 28.54
C GLU A 27 15.06 2.58 28.73
N LYS A 28 14.10 2.66 27.79
CA LYS A 28 12.86 1.84 27.80
C LYS A 28 13.01 0.49 27.08
N GLY A 29 14.14 0.24 26.40
CA GLY A 29 14.41 -1.02 25.70
C GLY A 29 14.76 -0.86 24.22
N LEU A 30 14.48 -1.93 23.47
CA LEU A 30 14.79 -2.10 22.05
C LEU A 30 13.52 -1.90 21.20
N PHE A 31 13.59 -1.00 20.22
CA PHE A 31 12.56 -0.76 19.22
C PHE A 31 13.08 -1.17 17.85
N ARG A 32 12.34 -2.05 17.17
CA ARG A 32 12.75 -2.67 15.92
C ARG A 32 11.86 -2.23 14.78
N ALA A 33 12.46 -1.92 13.63
CA ALA A 33 11.72 -1.72 12.40
C ALA A 33 12.41 -2.33 11.18
N ALA A 34 11.63 -2.93 10.29
CA ALA A 34 12.10 -3.44 9.00
C ALA A 34 11.45 -2.69 7.83
N VAL A 35 12.15 -2.63 6.70
CA VAL A 35 11.76 -1.83 5.53
C VAL A 35 11.28 -2.71 4.38
N PRO A 36 10.13 -2.42 3.74
CA PRO A 36 9.65 -3.16 2.58
C PRO A 36 10.32 -2.72 1.26
N SER A 37 10.23 -3.56 0.22
CA SER A 37 10.83 -3.38 -1.11
C SER A 37 9.80 -3.47 -2.25
N GLY A 38 9.96 -2.65 -3.30
CA GLY A 38 9.06 -2.59 -4.47
C GLY A 38 9.24 -3.73 -5.47
N ALA A 39 8.27 -3.89 -6.38
CA ALA A 39 8.39 -4.74 -7.58
C ALA A 39 8.31 -3.84 -8.82
N SER A 40 7.13 -3.25 -9.06
CA SER A 40 6.99 -1.97 -9.74
C SER A 40 7.48 -0.84 -8.83
N THR A 41 8.13 0.14 -9.45
CA THR A 41 8.64 1.36 -8.81
C THR A 41 8.52 2.51 -9.82
N GLY A 42 7.61 3.46 -9.58
CA GLY A 42 7.53 4.68 -10.36
C GLY A 42 8.86 5.43 -10.39
N ILE A 43 9.17 6.09 -11.51
CA ILE A 43 10.50 6.66 -11.79
C ILE A 43 10.89 7.84 -10.88
N TYR A 44 9.95 8.28 -10.04
CA TYR A 44 10.05 9.42 -9.14
C TYR A 44 10.17 9.04 -7.65
N GLU A 45 10.20 7.74 -7.30
CA GLU A 45 10.34 7.25 -5.91
C GLU A 45 11.66 7.69 -5.24
N ALA A 46 11.65 7.82 -3.92
CA ALA A 46 12.86 7.96 -3.12
C ALA A 46 13.73 6.70 -3.24
N LEU A 47 14.96 6.87 -3.74
CA LEU A 47 15.78 5.75 -4.19
C LEU A 47 16.26 4.85 -3.05
N GLU A 48 16.04 3.54 -3.23
CA GLU A 48 16.64 2.50 -2.41
C GLU A 48 18.14 2.31 -2.74
N LEU A 49 18.99 2.16 -1.71
CA LEU A 49 20.40 1.81 -1.91
C LEU A 49 20.61 0.28 -1.91
N ARG A 50 20.98 -0.24 -3.09
CA ARG A 50 21.41 -1.62 -3.35
C ARG A 50 22.92 -1.68 -3.61
N ASP A 51 23.56 -2.84 -3.40
CA ASP A 51 24.99 -3.05 -3.64
C ASP A 51 25.32 -3.26 -5.13
N ASN A 52 24.36 -3.75 -5.93
CA ASN A 52 24.51 -4.07 -7.36
C ASN A 52 25.63 -5.10 -7.65
N ASP A 53 26.08 -5.84 -6.64
CA ASP A 53 27.05 -6.91 -6.80
C ASP A 53 26.37 -8.18 -7.33
N LYS A 54 26.49 -8.44 -8.64
CA LYS A 54 25.89 -9.61 -9.28
C LYS A 54 26.32 -10.96 -8.66
N SER A 55 27.44 -11.01 -7.93
CA SER A 55 27.88 -12.22 -7.22
C SER A 55 27.16 -12.43 -5.88
N ARG A 56 26.49 -11.41 -5.34
CA ARG A 56 25.82 -11.39 -4.04
C ARG A 56 24.33 -11.10 -4.19
N TYR A 57 23.48 -12.08 -3.87
CA TYR A 57 22.02 -11.97 -4.00
C TYR A 57 21.54 -11.43 -5.37
N ILE A 58 22.26 -11.78 -6.44
CA ILE A 58 21.95 -11.37 -7.82
C ILE A 58 21.90 -9.83 -7.97
N GLY A 59 22.78 -9.10 -7.26
CA GLY A 59 22.86 -7.64 -7.27
C GLY A 59 21.84 -6.92 -6.37
N LYS A 60 21.03 -7.66 -5.60
CA LYS A 60 20.01 -7.10 -4.71
C LYS A 60 20.46 -6.99 -3.25
N GLY A 61 21.73 -7.16 -2.93
CA GLY A 61 22.20 -6.94 -1.57
C GLY A 61 22.10 -5.48 -1.15
N ASN A 62 22.17 -5.20 0.16
CA ASN A 62 21.84 -3.88 0.68
C ASN A 62 23.09 -3.04 1.00
N SER A 63 23.19 -1.82 0.45
CA SER A 63 24.33 -0.92 0.65
C SER A 63 24.06 0.22 1.65
N ALA A 64 22.84 0.28 2.21
CA ALA A 64 22.39 1.26 3.22
C ALA A 64 23.25 1.32 4.49
N PHE A 65 24.03 0.27 4.80
CA PHE A 65 24.92 0.20 5.98
C PHE A 65 25.97 1.32 6.05
N SER A 66 26.29 1.93 4.90
CA SER A 66 27.09 3.16 4.83
C SER A 66 26.33 4.37 5.39
N GLY A 67 25.09 4.58 4.95
CA GLY A 67 24.16 5.60 5.45
C GLY A 67 23.90 5.47 6.95
N PHE A 68 23.72 4.25 7.47
CA PHE A 68 23.53 4.01 8.91
C PHE A 68 24.65 4.55 9.80
N ARG A 69 25.90 4.49 9.35
CA ARG A 69 27.03 5.06 10.11
C ARG A 69 26.97 6.59 10.17
N LEU A 70 26.47 7.23 9.11
CA LEU A 70 26.30 8.67 9.02
C LEU A 70 25.13 9.13 9.90
N ILE A 71 23.98 8.43 9.82
CA ILE A 71 22.82 8.65 10.71
C ILE A 71 23.22 8.48 12.18
N GLN A 72 23.95 7.41 12.53
CA GLN A 72 24.39 7.18 13.90
C GLN A 72 25.33 8.26 14.43
N ASN A 73 26.21 8.81 13.57
CA ASN A 73 27.10 9.89 13.97
C ASN A 73 26.37 11.21 14.17
N ASP A 74 25.37 11.51 13.34
CA ASP A 74 24.64 12.77 13.44
C ASP A 74 23.57 12.76 14.56
N ILE A 75 22.89 11.62 14.77
CA ILE A 75 22.02 11.43 15.94
C ILE A 75 22.81 11.58 17.25
N ARG A 76 24.07 11.12 17.31
CA ARG A 76 24.95 11.36 18.47
C ARG A 76 25.22 12.84 18.74
N ASN A 77 25.21 13.69 17.71
CA ASN A 77 25.39 15.14 17.86
C ASN A 77 24.08 15.83 18.30
N HIS A 78 22.92 15.18 18.15
CA HIS A 78 21.58 15.74 18.40
C HIS A 78 20.84 15.10 19.59
N ILE A 79 21.54 14.37 20.48
CA ILE A 79 20.92 13.66 21.63
C ILE A 79 20.13 14.58 22.59
N SER A 80 20.35 15.90 22.55
CA SER A 80 19.74 16.89 23.44
C SER A 80 18.36 17.44 23.02
N SER A 81 17.83 17.15 21.81
CA SER A 81 16.59 17.77 21.28
C SER A 81 15.32 16.92 21.36
N GLY A 82 15.35 15.76 22.05
CA GLY A 82 14.22 14.84 22.14
C GLY A 82 13.87 14.15 20.81
N PHE A 83 12.81 13.34 20.79
CA PHE A 83 12.32 12.63 19.59
C PHE A 83 11.58 13.55 18.60
N THR A 84 12.18 14.69 18.26
CA THR A 84 11.78 15.48 17.10
C THR A 84 12.39 14.82 15.87
N GLU A 85 11.59 14.46 14.87
CA GLU A 85 12.05 13.56 13.79
C GLU A 85 13.30 14.08 13.07
N TYR A 86 14.32 13.22 13.03
CA TYR A 86 15.61 13.50 12.42
C TYR A 86 15.49 13.37 10.90
N ILE A 87 15.34 14.51 10.21
CA ILE A 87 15.34 14.58 8.73
C ILE A 87 16.74 14.24 8.22
N VAL A 88 16.86 13.04 7.66
CA VAL A 88 18.12 12.50 7.15
C VAL A 88 18.43 13.05 5.76
N ASN A 89 19.71 13.26 5.45
CA ASN A 89 20.15 13.61 4.10
C ASN A 89 19.82 12.48 3.09
N SER A 90 19.15 12.81 1.98
CA SER A 90 18.73 11.86 0.92
C SER A 90 19.86 11.00 0.35
N LYS A 91 21.12 11.44 0.46
CA LYS A 91 22.32 10.66 0.08
C LYS A 91 22.50 9.35 0.86
N PHE A 92 21.76 9.12 1.93
CA PHE A 92 21.94 7.93 2.78
C PHE A 92 21.02 6.76 2.39
N GLY A 93 20.13 6.95 1.41
CA GLY A 93 19.24 5.92 0.85
C GLY A 93 17.91 5.82 1.59
N ALA A 94 16.79 5.80 0.86
CA ALA A 94 15.45 5.82 1.44
C ALA A 94 15.22 4.67 2.44
N ASN A 95 15.81 3.50 2.19
CA ASN A 95 15.75 2.34 3.10
C ASN A 95 16.57 2.52 4.40
N ALA A 96 17.67 3.28 4.39
CA ALA A 96 18.37 3.62 5.63
C ALA A 96 17.54 4.60 6.49
N ILE A 97 17.03 5.64 5.84
CA ILE A 97 16.27 6.73 6.44
C ILE A 97 15.00 6.19 7.10
N LEU A 98 14.21 5.44 6.32
CA LEU A 98 12.93 4.91 6.78
C LEU A 98 13.13 3.96 7.96
N GLY A 99 14.09 3.03 7.90
CA GLY A 99 14.34 2.08 9.00
C GLY A 99 14.60 2.78 10.34
N VAL A 100 15.35 3.89 10.34
CA VAL A 100 15.52 4.71 11.56
C VAL A 100 14.25 5.46 11.93
N SER A 101 13.56 6.10 10.97
CA SER A 101 12.34 6.86 11.22
C SER A 101 11.22 5.99 11.84
N LEU A 102 11.01 4.78 11.32
CA LEU A 102 10.08 3.79 11.86
C LEU A 102 10.46 3.36 13.30
N ALA A 103 11.74 3.08 13.56
CA ALA A 103 12.22 2.68 14.88
C ALA A 103 12.15 3.84 15.91
N VAL A 104 12.38 5.08 15.46
CA VAL A 104 12.19 6.31 16.25
C VAL A 104 10.72 6.50 16.61
N CYS A 105 9.80 6.34 15.67
CA CYS A 105 8.36 6.45 15.93
C CYS A 105 7.87 5.40 16.96
N LYS A 106 8.36 4.15 16.84
CA LYS A 106 8.12 3.09 17.85
C LYS A 106 8.68 3.46 19.24
N ALA A 107 9.86 4.06 19.30
CA ALA A 107 10.45 4.53 20.56
C ALA A 107 9.69 5.73 21.17
N GLY A 108 9.20 6.65 20.34
CA GLY A 108 8.40 7.81 20.75
C GLY A 108 7.05 7.41 21.35
N ALA A 109 6.41 6.36 20.82
CA ALA A 109 5.20 5.78 21.40
C ALA A 109 5.45 5.28 22.84
N ALA A 110 6.56 4.57 23.05
CA ALA A 110 6.95 4.05 24.37
C ALA A 110 7.46 5.13 25.34
N ASP A 111 8.01 6.26 24.87
CA ASP A 111 8.33 7.42 25.71
C ASP A 111 7.05 8.03 26.31
N LYS A 112 6.02 8.18 25.47
CA LYS A 112 4.68 8.62 25.88
C LYS A 112 3.90 7.58 26.68
N GLY A 113 4.28 6.31 26.62
CA GLY A 113 3.55 5.20 27.25
C GLY A 113 2.21 4.88 26.58
N VAL A 114 2.11 5.07 25.25
CA VAL A 114 0.90 4.82 24.46
C VAL A 114 1.16 3.81 23.33
N PRO A 115 0.11 3.13 22.81
CA PRO A 115 0.23 2.31 21.60
C PRO A 115 0.73 3.10 20.38
N LEU A 116 1.32 2.41 19.41
CA LEU A 116 1.91 3.06 18.23
C LEU A 116 0.86 3.79 17.38
N TYR A 117 -0.30 3.19 17.10
CA TYR A 117 -1.39 3.87 16.40
C TYR A 117 -1.82 5.19 17.08
N ARG A 118 -1.83 5.22 18.42
CA ARG A 118 -2.16 6.43 19.19
C ARG A 118 -1.05 7.48 19.12
N HIS A 119 0.21 7.06 19.16
CA HIS A 119 1.35 7.96 18.95
C HIS A 119 1.32 8.60 17.55
N ILE A 120 1.00 7.81 16.52
CA ILE A 120 0.86 8.30 15.14
C ILE A 120 -0.32 9.26 15.01
N ALA A 121 -1.47 8.96 15.63
CA ALA A 121 -2.61 9.86 15.67
C ALA A 121 -2.28 11.21 16.35
N ASP A 122 -1.50 11.20 17.44
CA ASP A 122 -1.02 12.45 18.06
C ASP A 122 -0.13 13.27 17.11
N LEU A 123 0.75 12.62 16.35
CA LEU A 123 1.64 13.28 15.39
C LEU A 123 0.87 13.85 14.18
N ALA A 124 -0.18 13.16 13.74
CA ALA A 124 -1.08 13.63 12.69
C ALA A 124 -2.03 14.76 13.16
N GLY A 125 -2.33 14.81 14.45
CA GLY A 125 -3.31 15.72 15.06
C GLY A 125 -4.74 15.16 15.12
N ASN A 126 -4.90 13.84 14.99
CA ASN A 126 -6.19 13.15 15.00
C ASN A 126 -6.64 12.86 16.44
N PRO A 127 -7.78 13.39 16.92
CA PRO A 127 -8.24 13.16 18.29
C PRO A 127 -8.75 11.73 18.50
N GLU A 128 -9.52 11.21 17.56
CA GLU A 128 -10.01 9.83 17.53
C GLU A 128 -9.18 8.97 16.57
N VAL A 129 -9.53 7.69 16.43
CA VAL A 129 -8.91 6.75 15.49
C VAL A 129 -9.94 5.86 14.81
N ILE A 130 -9.68 5.48 13.55
CA ILE A 130 -10.64 4.73 12.72
C ILE A 130 -9.99 3.49 12.13
N LEU A 131 -10.67 2.35 12.22
CA LEU A 131 -10.29 1.09 11.61
C LEU A 131 -10.64 1.11 10.10
N PRO A 132 -9.69 0.73 9.22
CA PRO A 132 -9.86 0.85 7.78
C PRO A 132 -10.67 -0.30 7.17
N VAL A 133 -11.30 -0.07 6.02
CA VAL A 133 -11.73 -1.16 5.13
C VAL A 133 -10.48 -1.84 4.53
N PRO A 134 -10.31 -3.16 4.66
CA PRO A 134 -9.22 -3.88 4.02
C PRO A 134 -9.51 -4.14 2.53
N ALA A 135 -8.64 -3.66 1.65
CA ALA A 135 -8.59 -4.04 0.24
C ALA A 135 -7.70 -5.27 0.08
N PHE A 136 -8.30 -6.44 -0.17
CA PHE A 136 -7.57 -7.69 -0.34
C PHE A 136 -7.17 -7.91 -1.80
N ASN A 137 -5.88 -8.09 -2.07
CA ASN A 137 -5.42 -8.58 -3.38
C ASN A 137 -5.75 -10.08 -3.48
N VAL A 138 -6.73 -10.45 -4.31
CA VAL A 138 -7.29 -11.81 -4.39
C VAL A 138 -7.09 -12.48 -5.75
N ILE A 139 -7.11 -11.71 -6.83
CA ILE A 139 -6.54 -12.04 -8.15
C ILE A 139 -5.55 -10.91 -8.45
N ASN A 140 -4.36 -11.26 -8.93
CA ASN A 140 -3.44 -10.24 -9.42
C ASN A 140 -3.90 -9.83 -10.85
N GLY A 141 -4.44 -8.62 -10.98
CA GLY A 141 -5.15 -8.09 -12.16
C GLY A 141 -6.54 -7.53 -11.79
N GLY A 142 -6.86 -6.30 -12.19
CA GLY A 142 -7.92 -5.48 -11.57
C GLY A 142 -9.39 -5.93 -11.75
N SER A 143 -10.31 -5.45 -10.86
CA SER A 143 -11.77 -5.76 -10.86
C SER A 143 -12.72 -4.82 -10.03
N HIS A 144 -14.07 -5.02 -10.05
CA HIS A 144 -15.20 -4.10 -9.65
C HIS A 144 -16.37 -4.69 -8.74
N ALA A 145 -17.06 -3.89 -7.88
CA ALA A 145 -17.65 -4.07 -6.48
C ALA A 145 -19.18 -3.94 -6.11
N GLY A 146 -19.82 -4.47 -5.03
CA GLY A 146 -20.98 -3.70 -4.42
C GLY A 146 -22.13 -4.28 -3.53
N ASN A 147 -22.31 -3.67 -2.33
CA ASN A 147 -23.49 -3.51 -1.41
C ASN A 147 -23.23 -3.89 0.08
N LYS A 148 -24.28 -4.21 0.89
CA LYS A 148 -24.33 -4.29 2.40
C LYS A 148 -22.98 -4.58 3.06
N LEU A 149 -22.45 -3.70 3.91
CA LEU A 149 -21.07 -3.87 4.39
C LEU A 149 -20.97 -4.47 5.81
N ALA A 150 -19.82 -5.10 6.05
CA ALA A 150 -19.32 -5.47 7.36
C ALA A 150 -19.45 -4.32 8.39
N ILE A 151 -19.81 -4.68 9.62
CA ILE A 151 -20.01 -3.74 10.74
C ILE A 151 -18.74 -3.49 11.57
N SER A 152 -17.67 -4.23 11.32
CA SER A 152 -16.41 -4.21 12.09
C SER A 152 -15.26 -4.72 11.21
N PHE A 153 -14.02 -4.44 11.62
CA PHE A 153 -12.83 -4.90 10.91
C PHE A 153 -12.68 -6.43 10.97
N LYS A 154 -12.92 -7.05 12.12
CA LYS A 154 -12.99 -8.51 12.30
C LYS A 154 -13.99 -9.17 11.36
N GLU A 155 -15.14 -8.53 11.13
CA GLU A 155 -16.13 -9.06 10.20
C GLU A 155 -15.68 -8.91 8.74
N ALA A 156 -15.07 -7.78 8.37
CA ALA A 156 -14.47 -7.60 7.05
C ALA A 156 -13.35 -8.63 6.77
N MET A 157 -12.53 -8.96 7.78
CA MET A 157 -11.51 -10.02 7.70
C MET A 157 -12.12 -11.41 7.48
N ARG A 158 -13.20 -11.74 8.19
CA ARG A 158 -13.91 -13.03 8.03
C ARG A 158 -14.48 -13.17 6.62
N ILE A 159 -15.22 -12.15 6.18
CA ILE A 159 -15.86 -12.07 4.86
C ILE A 159 -14.82 -12.17 3.74
N GLY A 160 -13.72 -11.41 3.83
CA GLY A 160 -12.63 -11.45 2.84
C GLY A 160 -11.94 -12.82 2.76
N ALA A 161 -11.68 -13.48 3.90
CA ALA A 161 -11.09 -14.81 3.93
C ALA A 161 -12.04 -15.88 3.35
N GLU A 162 -13.34 -15.81 3.63
CA GLU A 162 -14.34 -16.72 3.07
C GLU A 162 -14.50 -16.57 1.55
N VAL A 163 -14.45 -15.34 1.02
CA VAL A 163 -14.42 -15.11 -0.43
C VAL A 163 -13.12 -15.59 -1.07
N TYR A 164 -11.96 -15.33 -0.46
CA TYR A 164 -10.68 -15.83 -0.96
C TYR A 164 -10.65 -17.36 -1.06
N HIS A 165 -11.20 -18.07 -0.08
CA HIS A 165 -11.33 -19.54 -0.15
C HIS A 165 -12.37 -20.00 -1.19
N ASN A 166 -13.48 -19.30 -1.36
CA ASN A 166 -14.44 -19.59 -2.44
C ASN A 166 -13.83 -19.36 -3.82
N LEU A 167 -13.07 -18.28 -4.00
CA LEU A 167 -12.33 -17.96 -5.21
C LEU A 167 -11.31 -19.05 -5.54
N LYS A 168 -10.56 -19.53 -4.54
CA LYS A 168 -9.65 -20.68 -4.71
C LYS A 168 -10.36 -21.90 -5.30
N ASN A 169 -11.57 -22.19 -4.83
CA ASN A 169 -12.37 -23.31 -5.31
C ASN A 169 -12.94 -23.05 -6.71
N VAL A 170 -13.38 -21.82 -7.03
CA VAL A 170 -13.81 -21.43 -8.38
C VAL A 170 -12.66 -21.60 -9.38
N ILE A 171 -11.49 -21.06 -9.07
CA ILE A 171 -10.28 -21.16 -9.89
C ILE A 171 -9.86 -22.62 -10.06
N LYS A 172 -9.84 -23.41 -8.97
CA LYS A 172 -9.51 -24.84 -9.02
C LYS A 172 -10.41 -25.64 -9.97
N VAL A 173 -11.71 -25.34 -9.96
CA VAL A 173 -12.69 -26.03 -10.82
C VAL A 173 -12.52 -25.64 -12.29
N LYS A 174 -12.17 -24.38 -12.59
CA LYS A 174 -12.09 -23.88 -13.97
C LYS A 174 -10.71 -24.07 -14.63
N TYR A 175 -9.62 -23.86 -13.89
CA TYR A 175 -8.24 -23.86 -14.40
C TYR A 175 -7.35 -24.95 -13.78
N GLY A 176 -7.88 -25.78 -12.87
CA GLY A 176 -7.14 -26.86 -12.23
C GLY A 176 -6.37 -26.44 -10.96
N GLN A 177 -5.69 -27.42 -10.35
CA GLN A 177 -5.03 -27.26 -9.05
C GLN A 177 -3.89 -26.22 -9.08
N ASP A 178 -3.11 -26.19 -10.16
CA ASP A 178 -1.88 -25.39 -10.24
C ASP A 178 -2.17 -23.88 -10.35
N ALA A 179 -3.33 -23.52 -10.90
CA ALA A 179 -3.83 -22.14 -10.92
C ALA A 179 -4.20 -21.58 -9.52
N THR A 180 -4.22 -22.43 -8.48
CA THR A 180 -4.42 -22.00 -7.08
C THR A 180 -3.12 -21.72 -6.31
N ASN A 181 -1.98 -21.73 -7.00
CA ASN A 181 -0.75 -21.13 -6.50
C ASN A 181 -0.91 -19.60 -6.39
N VAL A 182 -0.10 -18.99 -5.53
CA VAL A 182 -0.21 -17.57 -5.16
C VAL A 182 1.02 -16.78 -5.59
N GLY A 183 0.80 -15.54 -6.00
CA GLY A 183 1.87 -14.58 -6.28
C GLY A 183 2.50 -13.97 -5.02
N ASP A 184 3.35 -12.96 -5.22
CA ASP A 184 4.08 -12.25 -4.15
C ASP A 184 3.16 -11.75 -3.02
N GLU A 185 1.95 -11.30 -3.37
CA GLU A 185 0.99 -10.68 -2.44
C GLU A 185 -0.11 -11.64 -1.96
N GLY A 186 -0.04 -12.91 -2.33
CA GLY A 186 -0.97 -13.96 -1.88
C GLY A 186 -2.23 -14.12 -2.74
N GLY A 187 -2.50 -13.21 -3.68
CA GLY A 187 -3.55 -13.36 -4.69
C GLY A 187 -3.23 -14.50 -5.66
N PHE A 188 -4.26 -15.10 -6.26
CA PHE A 188 -4.07 -16.16 -7.27
C PHE A 188 -3.56 -15.60 -8.60
N ALA A 189 -2.94 -16.47 -9.40
CA ALA A 189 -2.48 -16.17 -10.76
C ALA A 189 -3.00 -17.23 -11.77
N PRO A 190 -4.32 -17.32 -11.98
CA PRO A 190 -4.89 -18.14 -13.05
C PRO A 190 -4.45 -17.60 -14.43
N ASN A 191 -4.38 -18.49 -15.43
CA ASN A 191 -4.03 -18.12 -16.80
C ASN A 191 -5.24 -17.48 -17.50
N ILE A 192 -5.45 -16.19 -17.22
CA ILE A 192 -6.50 -15.33 -17.78
C ILE A 192 -5.85 -14.36 -18.77
N LEU A 193 -6.52 -14.11 -19.90
CA LEU A 193 -6.14 -13.07 -20.86
C LEU A 193 -7.06 -11.84 -20.73
N GLU A 194 -8.37 -12.06 -20.61
CA GLU A 194 -9.37 -10.99 -20.58
C GLU A 194 -9.60 -10.47 -19.14
N ASN A 195 -9.44 -9.17 -18.92
CA ASN A 195 -9.70 -8.55 -17.60
C ASN A 195 -11.14 -8.80 -17.10
N GLN A 196 -12.12 -8.88 -18.02
CA GLN A 196 -13.51 -9.24 -17.71
C GLN A 196 -13.68 -10.65 -17.12
N GLU A 197 -12.77 -11.58 -17.43
CA GLU A 197 -12.82 -12.93 -16.90
C GLU A 197 -12.38 -12.98 -15.42
N ALA A 198 -11.43 -12.14 -15.00
CA ALA A 198 -11.07 -11.97 -13.59
C ALA A 198 -12.23 -11.40 -12.78
N LEU A 199 -12.90 -10.38 -13.34
CA LEU A 199 -14.13 -9.77 -12.81
C LEU A 199 -15.24 -10.81 -12.57
N GLU A 200 -15.54 -11.66 -13.54
CA GLU A 200 -16.55 -12.73 -13.41
C GLU A 200 -16.18 -13.81 -12.39
N LEU A 201 -14.88 -14.15 -12.24
CA LEU A 201 -14.43 -15.08 -11.20
C LEU A 201 -14.67 -14.54 -9.79
N LEU A 202 -14.42 -13.25 -9.58
CA LEU A 202 -14.67 -12.60 -8.29
C LEU A 202 -16.16 -12.49 -8.01
N LYS A 203 -16.96 -12.05 -8.97
CA LYS A 203 -18.44 -12.03 -8.89
C LYS A 203 -19.00 -13.42 -8.54
N SER A 204 -18.46 -14.48 -9.15
CA SER A 204 -18.82 -15.87 -8.82
C SER A 204 -18.40 -16.27 -7.40
N ALA A 205 -17.19 -15.92 -6.97
CA ALA A 205 -16.67 -16.26 -5.65
C ALA A 205 -17.42 -15.53 -4.51
N ILE A 206 -17.67 -14.23 -4.68
CA ILE A 206 -18.44 -13.39 -3.78
C ILE A 206 -19.87 -13.94 -3.63
N SER A 207 -20.52 -14.25 -4.76
CA SER A 207 -21.87 -14.85 -4.78
C SER A 207 -21.92 -16.21 -4.08
N LYS A 208 -20.93 -17.10 -4.32
CA LYS A 208 -20.83 -18.40 -3.64
C LYS A 208 -20.60 -18.30 -2.13
N ALA A 209 -19.94 -17.24 -1.67
CA ALA A 209 -19.77 -16.97 -0.25
C ALA A 209 -21.02 -16.35 0.41
N GLY A 210 -22.00 -15.90 -0.36
CA GLY A 210 -23.21 -15.23 0.14
C GLY A 210 -23.06 -13.72 0.35
N TYR A 211 -21.93 -13.14 -0.06
CA TYR A 211 -21.58 -11.73 0.18
C TYR A 211 -21.71 -10.86 -1.09
N THR A 212 -22.63 -11.20 -2.01
CA THR A 212 -22.92 -10.40 -3.21
C THR A 212 -23.23 -8.96 -2.87
N ASP A 213 -23.95 -8.76 -1.75
CA ASP A 213 -24.09 -7.44 -1.19
C ASP A 213 -22.75 -7.01 -0.55
N GLU A 214 -22.45 -7.52 0.65
CA GLU A 214 -21.11 -7.80 1.22
C GLU A 214 -19.93 -6.87 0.89
N ILE A 215 -19.46 -7.02 -0.35
CA ILE A 215 -18.09 -6.79 -0.78
C ILE A 215 -18.02 -5.85 -1.97
N VAL A 216 -17.08 -4.92 -1.84
CA VAL A 216 -16.58 -4.11 -2.93
C VAL A 216 -15.22 -4.63 -3.41
N ILE A 217 -14.98 -4.60 -4.72
CA ILE A 217 -13.68 -4.81 -5.36
C ILE A 217 -13.05 -3.45 -5.73
N GLY A 218 -11.72 -3.41 -5.80
CA GLY A 218 -10.97 -2.33 -6.44
C GLY A 218 -10.03 -2.90 -7.51
N MET A 219 -9.71 -2.10 -8.52
CA MET A 219 -8.65 -2.42 -9.49
C MET A 219 -7.32 -1.82 -9.03
N ASP A 220 -6.25 -2.55 -9.25
CA ASP A 220 -4.93 -1.99 -9.52
C ASP A 220 -4.58 -2.42 -10.95
N VAL A 221 -4.31 -1.45 -11.79
CA VAL A 221 -4.06 -1.62 -13.21
C VAL A 221 -2.55 -1.58 -13.51
N ALA A 222 -1.79 -0.73 -12.82
CA ALA A 222 -0.39 -0.43 -13.10
C ALA A 222 -0.10 -0.13 -14.59
N ALA A 223 -0.90 0.77 -15.20
CA ALA A 223 -0.89 1.00 -16.65
C ALA A 223 0.46 1.44 -17.24
N SER A 224 1.34 2.05 -16.44
CA SER A 224 2.73 2.37 -16.80
C SER A 224 3.51 1.16 -17.34
N GLU A 225 3.25 -0.06 -16.85
CA GLU A 225 3.94 -1.29 -17.28
C GLU A 225 3.62 -1.65 -18.74
N PHE A 226 2.44 -1.27 -19.22
CA PHE A 226 1.93 -1.61 -20.56
C PHE A 226 1.65 -0.40 -21.47
N TYR A 227 2.06 0.79 -21.05
CA TYR A 227 2.08 1.98 -21.89
C TYR A 227 3.15 1.87 -22.98
N ARG A 228 2.77 2.16 -24.24
CA ARG A 228 3.61 2.04 -25.44
C ARG A 228 3.25 3.17 -26.41
N ASP A 229 4.20 4.05 -26.70
CA ASP A 229 4.12 5.09 -27.74
C ASP A 229 2.82 5.94 -27.76
N GLY A 230 2.32 6.36 -26.58
CA GLY A 230 1.08 7.14 -26.46
C GLY A 230 -0.21 6.31 -26.43
N LYS A 231 -0.09 5.00 -26.26
CA LYS A 231 -1.16 4.00 -26.23
C LYS A 231 -0.90 2.94 -25.17
N TYR A 232 -1.81 1.98 -25.05
CA TYR A 232 -1.77 0.91 -24.04
C TYR A 232 -1.92 -0.47 -24.67
N ASP A 233 -1.10 -1.42 -24.22
CA ASP A 233 -1.09 -2.81 -24.68
C ASP A 233 -1.59 -3.79 -23.59
N LEU A 234 -2.87 -4.13 -23.63
CA LEU A 234 -3.46 -5.04 -22.64
C LEU A 234 -2.90 -6.48 -22.69
N ASP A 235 -2.14 -6.85 -23.73
CA ASP A 235 -1.50 -8.16 -23.91
C ASP A 235 0.04 -8.04 -24.01
N PHE A 236 0.64 -7.03 -23.36
CA PHE A 236 2.09 -6.74 -23.36
C PHE A 236 3.03 -7.87 -22.92
N LYS A 237 2.50 -8.98 -22.41
CA LYS A 237 3.27 -10.19 -22.02
C LYS A 237 3.41 -11.18 -23.19
N SER A 238 2.57 -11.07 -24.20
CA SER A 238 2.71 -11.75 -25.48
C SER A 238 3.68 -10.99 -26.39
N PRO A 239 4.18 -11.59 -27.50
CA PRO A 239 4.99 -10.88 -28.48
C PRO A 239 4.33 -9.57 -28.91
N ASP A 240 5.17 -8.56 -29.13
CA ASP A 240 4.75 -7.18 -29.39
C ASP A 240 3.98 -7.03 -30.72
N ASP A 241 2.86 -6.31 -30.69
CA ASP A 241 2.03 -6.00 -31.87
C ASP A 241 1.35 -4.62 -31.71
N PRO A 242 1.88 -3.56 -32.35
CA PRO A 242 1.28 -2.22 -32.30
C PRO A 242 -0.15 -2.12 -32.85
N ASN A 243 -0.68 -3.13 -33.53
CA ASN A 243 -2.06 -3.13 -34.04
C ASN A 243 -3.10 -3.42 -32.94
N ARG A 244 -2.73 -4.07 -31.83
CA ARG A 244 -3.63 -4.28 -30.68
C ARG A 244 -3.58 -3.15 -29.64
N TYR A 245 -2.71 -2.15 -29.84
CA TYR A 245 -2.60 -1.01 -28.93
C TYR A 245 -3.83 -0.09 -28.98
N ILE A 246 -4.46 0.12 -27.83
CA ILE A 246 -5.62 0.99 -27.67
C ILE A 246 -5.23 2.38 -27.14
N SER A 247 -5.99 3.39 -27.52
CA SER A 247 -5.83 4.78 -27.05
C SER A 247 -6.23 4.95 -25.58
N PRO A 248 -5.84 6.07 -24.93
CA PRO A 248 -6.31 6.37 -23.58
C PRO A 248 -7.84 6.46 -23.47
N ASP A 249 -8.52 6.98 -24.51
CA ASP A 249 -9.99 7.05 -24.56
C ASP A 249 -10.65 5.67 -24.62
N GLU A 250 -10.14 4.77 -25.48
CA GLU A 250 -10.63 3.39 -25.58
C GLU A 250 -10.41 2.61 -24.26
N LEU A 251 -9.30 2.87 -23.56
CA LEU A 251 -9.01 2.30 -22.25
C LEU A 251 -9.93 2.88 -21.16
N ALA A 252 -10.19 4.20 -21.19
CA ALA A 252 -11.14 4.85 -20.31
C ALA A 252 -12.57 4.30 -20.49
N ASP A 253 -13.00 4.04 -21.72
CA ASP A 253 -14.29 3.46 -22.03
C ASP A 253 -14.39 1.99 -21.61
N LEU A 254 -13.28 1.23 -21.69
CA LEU A 254 -13.19 -0.11 -21.09
C LEU A 254 -13.42 -0.05 -19.57
N TYR A 255 -12.77 0.87 -18.85
CA TYR A 255 -13.03 1.04 -17.41
C TYR A 255 -14.46 1.47 -17.12
N LYS A 256 -15.07 2.36 -17.92
CA LYS A 256 -16.49 2.72 -17.77
C LYS A 256 -17.42 1.51 -17.96
N SER A 257 -17.12 0.63 -18.92
CA SER A 257 -17.85 -0.65 -19.05
C SER A 257 -17.71 -1.50 -17.78
N PHE A 258 -16.50 -1.54 -17.21
CA PHE A 258 -16.28 -2.25 -15.96
C PHE A 258 -17.02 -1.60 -14.80
N ILE A 259 -17.09 -0.26 -14.66
CA ILE A 259 -17.91 0.49 -13.65
C ILE A 259 -19.39 0.12 -13.75
N GLN A 260 -19.90 -0.06 -14.97
CA GLN A 260 -21.31 -0.29 -15.23
C GLN A 260 -21.74 -1.74 -14.93
N ASP A 261 -20.99 -2.71 -15.45
CA ASP A 261 -21.39 -4.13 -15.46
C ASP A 261 -20.94 -4.87 -14.18
N TYR A 262 -19.98 -4.28 -13.48
CA TYR A 262 -19.41 -4.72 -12.22
C TYR A 262 -19.20 -3.48 -11.34
N PRO A 263 -19.46 -3.47 -10.05
CA PRO A 263 -19.81 -2.14 -9.52
C PRO A 263 -18.68 -1.31 -8.80
N VAL A 264 -17.37 -1.26 -9.26
CA VAL A 264 -16.18 -0.74 -8.45
C VAL A 264 -16.54 0.51 -7.66
N VAL A 265 -15.91 0.58 -6.49
CA VAL A 265 -15.69 1.83 -5.79
C VAL A 265 -14.26 2.41 -5.94
N SER A 266 -13.25 1.70 -6.48
CA SER A 266 -11.86 2.20 -6.62
C SER A 266 -11.05 1.63 -7.81
N ILE A 267 -10.37 2.48 -8.60
CA ILE A 267 -9.32 2.09 -9.57
C ILE A 267 -8.00 2.79 -9.24
N GLU A 268 -6.90 2.04 -9.22
CA GLU A 268 -5.51 2.48 -9.00
C GLU A 268 -4.70 2.37 -10.30
N ASP A 269 -3.93 3.40 -10.61
CA ASP A 269 -3.09 3.57 -11.82
C ASP A 269 -3.73 3.17 -13.18
N PRO A 270 -4.91 3.75 -13.54
CA PRO A 270 -5.58 3.50 -14.82
C PRO A 270 -4.81 3.94 -16.07
N PHE A 271 -3.85 4.86 -15.95
CA PHE A 271 -3.04 5.38 -17.05
C PHE A 271 -1.58 5.52 -16.63
N ASP A 272 -0.67 5.72 -17.58
CA ASP A 272 0.76 5.91 -17.30
C ASP A 272 1.02 7.06 -16.32
N GLN A 273 2.11 6.95 -15.56
CA GLN A 273 2.54 7.92 -14.55
C GLN A 273 2.73 9.36 -15.06
N ASP A 274 2.84 9.58 -16.38
CA ASP A 274 2.89 10.90 -17.00
C ASP A 274 1.78 11.20 -18.04
N ASP A 275 0.74 10.37 -18.16
CA ASP A 275 -0.44 10.62 -19.02
C ASP A 275 -1.49 11.52 -18.33
N TRP A 276 -1.05 12.72 -17.91
CA TRP A 276 -1.82 13.66 -17.09
C TRP A 276 -3.19 14.04 -17.68
N GLU A 277 -3.32 14.02 -19.01
CA GLU A 277 -4.56 14.30 -19.72
C GLU A 277 -5.56 13.16 -19.56
N ALA A 278 -5.16 11.89 -19.78
CA ALA A 278 -6.04 10.74 -19.61
C ALA A 278 -6.52 10.58 -18.16
N TRP A 279 -5.61 10.73 -17.18
CA TRP A 279 -5.95 10.75 -15.75
C TRP A 279 -7.03 11.80 -15.43
N THR A 280 -6.84 13.03 -15.91
CA THR A 280 -7.77 14.14 -15.69
C THR A 280 -9.11 13.89 -16.37
N ASN A 281 -9.11 13.44 -17.63
CA ASN A 281 -10.32 13.16 -18.39
C ASN A 281 -11.14 12.03 -17.75
N PHE A 282 -10.48 10.94 -17.32
CA PHE A 282 -11.14 9.82 -16.67
C PHE A 282 -11.69 10.20 -15.29
N THR A 283 -10.91 10.86 -14.43
CA THR A 283 -11.35 11.29 -13.09
C THR A 283 -12.52 12.27 -13.14
N ASN A 284 -12.61 13.14 -14.16
CA ASN A 284 -13.79 13.99 -14.37
C ASN A 284 -15.01 13.25 -14.96
N SER A 285 -14.85 12.00 -15.42
CA SER A 285 -15.90 11.19 -16.05
C SER A 285 -16.57 10.16 -15.13
N THR A 286 -16.14 10.07 -13.86
CA THR A 286 -16.62 9.06 -12.92
C THR A 286 -16.64 9.53 -11.46
N ASP A 287 -17.59 9.03 -10.67
CA ASP A 287 -17.74 9.33 -9.24
C ASP A 287 -16.94 8.38 -8.32
N ILE A 288 -16.32 7.32 -8.86
CA ILE A 288 -15.58 6.33 -8.09
C ILE A 288 -14.30 6.92 -7.46
N GLN A 289 -13.64 6.14 -6.61
CA GLN A 289 -12.27 6.46 -6.20
C GLN A 289 -11.29 6.21 -7.36
N VAL A 290 -10.45 7.20 -7.65
CA VAL A 290 -9.32 7.07 -8.57
C VAL A 290 -8.05 7.31 -7.76
N VAL A 291 -7.21 6.29 -7.65
CA VAL A 291 -6.02 6.27 -6.77
C VAL A 291 -4.78 6.49 -7.62
N GLY A 292 -3.96 7.48 -7.25
CA GLY A 292 -2.63 7.68 -7.83
C GLY A 292 -1.55 7.00 -7.00
N ASP A 293 -0.89 6.00 -7.58
CA ASP A 293 0.30 5.32 -7.04
C ASP A 293 1.56 5.79 -7.78
N ASP A 294 1.92 5.23 -8.93
CA ASP A 294 3.10 5.69 -9.71
C ASP A 294 2.95 7.14 -10.20
N LEU A 295 1.70 7.61 -10.41
CA LEU A 295 1.39 9.02 -10.68
C LEU A 295 1.90 9.96 -9.57
N THR A 296 1.83 9.53 -8.31
CA THR A 296 2.10 10.39 -7.14
C THR A 296 3.36 10.02 -6.39
N VAL A 297 3.78 8.76 -6.41
CA VAL A 297 4.88 8.12 -5.65
C VAL A 297 5.01 8.62 -4.21
N THR A 298 3.90 8.88 -3.53
CA THR A 298 3.85 9.51 -2.19
C THR A 298 4.63 10.85 -2.11
N ASN A 299 4.91 11.51 -3.23
CA ASN A 299 5.76 12.69 -3.35
C ASN A 299 4.93 13.99 -3.34
N PRO A 300 5.14 14.90 -2.36
CA PRO A 300 4.36 16.13 -2.23
C PRO A 300 4.28 17.01 -3.49
N LYS A 301 5.30 17.01 -4.36
CA LYS A 301 5.28 17.78 -5.62
C LYS A 301 4.35 17.16 -6.67
N ARG A 302 4.38 15.83 -6.80
CA ARG A 302 3.48 15.10 -7.72
C ARG A 302 2.05 15.13 -7.21
N ILE A 303 1.85 14.98 -5.89
CA ILE A 303 0.53 15.16 -5.24
C ILE A 303 -0.02 16.56 -5.52
N ALA A 304 0.77 17.62 -5.30
CA ALA A 304 0.32 18.99 -5.59
C ALA A 304 -0.08 19.20 -7.06
N ASN A 305 0.71 18.68 -8.01
CA ASN A 305 0.39 18.72 -9.44
C ASN A 305 -0.90 17.93 -9.77
N ALA A 306 -1.09 16.77 -9.14
CA ALA A 306 -2.26 15.92 -9.34
C ALA A 306 -3.54 16.52 -8.73
N VAL A 307 -3.42 17.25 -7.62
CA VAL A 307 -4.50 18.10 -7.07
C VAL A 307 -4.84 19.25 -8.03
N GLU A 308 -3.85 19.96 -8.55
CA GLU A 308 -4.05 21.10 -9.46
C GLU A 308 -4.76 20.69 -10.75
N ASN A 309 -4.34 19.58 -11.36
CA ASN A 309 -4.96 19.03 -12.58
C ASN A 309 -6.25 18.25 -12.31
N LYS A 310 -6.58 17.91 -11.05
CA LYS A 310 -7.65 16.95 -10.68
C LYS A 310 -7.45 15.58 -11.32
N ALA A 311 -6.20 15.13 -11.41
CA ALA A 311 -5.80 13.90 -12.09
C ALA A 311 -6.33 12.64 -11.39
N CYS A 312 -6.44 12.66 -10.06
CA CYS A 312 -7.04 11.58 -9.26
C CYS A 312 -7.76 12.15 -8.03
N ASN A 313 -8.34 11.28 -7.18
CA ASN A 313 -9.07 11.69 -5.97
C ASN A 313 -8.73 10.86 -4.71
N CYS A 314 -7.66 10.07 -4.78
CA CYS A 314 -7.10 9.33 -3.67
C CYS A 314 -5.58 9.17 -3.86
N LEU A 315 -4.84 9.26 -2.75
CA LEU A 315 -3.40 8.94 -2.69
C LEU A 315 -3.21 7.47 -2.30
N LEU A 316 -2.38 6.72 -3.03
CA LEU A 316 -1.78 5.52 -2.45
C LEU A 316 -0.56 5.92 -1.62
N LEU A 317 -0.57 5.61 -0.32
CA LEU A 317 0.49 6.00 0.60
C LEU A 317 1.41 4.81 0.90
N LYS A 318 2.61 4.84 0.32
CA LYS A 318 3.68 3.87 0.55
C LYS A 318 4.85 4.58 1.23
N VAL A 319 5.04 4.33 2.53
CA VAL A 319 6.04 5.04 3.36
C VAL A 319 7.48 4.97 2.83
N ASN A 320 7.83 3.92 2.08
CA ASN A 320 9.18 3.77 1.50
C ASN A 320 9.36 4.50 0.16
N GLN A 321 8.30 4.95 -0.52
CA GLN A 321 8.41 5.80 -1.71
C GLN A 321 8.83 7.23 -1.35
N ILE A 322 8.54 7.69 -0.13
CA ILE A 322 8.95 9.02 0.34
C ILE A 322 10.13 8.96 1.33
N GLY A 323 10.23 7.89 2.12
CA GLY A 323 11.42 7.54 2.90
C GLY A 323 11.40 7.95 4.38
N SER A 324 10.40 8.68 4.86
CA SER A 324 10.25 9.00 6.29
C SER A 324 8.78 9.00 6.75
N VAL A 325 8.58 8.81 8.06
CA VAL A 325 7.26 8.93 8.70
C VAL A 325 6.75 10.37 8.63
N THR A 326 7.58 11.38 8.92
CA THR A 326 7.20 12.81 8.78
C THR A 326 6.59 13.12 7.42
N GLU A 327 7.30 12.78 6.34
CA GLU A 327 6.87 13.14 4.99
C GLU A 327 5.66 12.32 4.55
N SER A 328 5.52 11.08 5.04
CA SER A 328 4.29 10.28 4.88
C SER A 328 3.09 10.95 5.56
N LEU A 329 3.23 11.42 6.80
CA LEU A 329 2.19 12.16 7.52
C LEU A 329 1.82 13.47 6.78
N GLN A 330 2.81 14.17 6.23
CA GLN A 330 2.59 15.39 5.44
C GLN A 330 1.88 15.10 4.11
N ALA A 331 2.24 14.03 3.40
CA ALA A 331 1.59 13.59 2.17
C ALA A 331 0.12 13.19 2.42
N CYS A 332 -0.14 12.41 3.48
CA CYS A 332 -1.49 12.06 3.92
C CYS A 332 -2.33 13.31 4.20
N LYS A 333 -1.79 14.24 5.00
CA LYS A 333 -2.47 15.48 5.35
C LYS A 333 -2.72 16.38 4.13
N MET A 334 -1.77 16.44 3.18
CA MET A 334 -1.94 17.16 1.94
C MET A 334 -3.13 16.61 1.13
N ALA A 335 -3.19 15.29 0.93
CA ALA A 335 -4.30 14.64 0.23
C ALA A 335 -5.65 14.88 0.94
N GLN A 336 -5.74 14.55 2.24
CA GLN A 336 -6.97 14.75 3.03
C GLN A 336 -7.44 16.21 3.04
N SER A 337 -6.53 17.18 3.12
CA SER A 337 -6.87 18.62 3.10
C SER A 337 -7.41 19.12 1.75
N ASN A 338 -7.17 18.38 0.67
CA ASN A 338 -7.75 18.63 -0.66
C ASN A 338 -8.97 17.74 -0.96
N GLY A 339 -9.55 17.10 0.07
CA GLY A 339 -10.75 16.27 -0.05
C GLY A 339 -10.51 14.91 -0.70
N TRP A 340 -9.25 14.45 -0.76
CA TRP A 340 -8.91 13.13 -1.29
C TRP A 340 -8.95 12.06 -0.20
N GLY A 341 -9.27 10.83 -0.63
CA GLY A 341 -8.98 9.64 0.17
C GLY A 341 -7.48 9.38 0.28
N VAL A 342 -7.10 8.54 1.24
CA VAL A 342 -5.73 8.01 1.34
C VAL A 342 -5.80 6.51 1.62
N MET A 343 -5.20 5.70 0.77
CA MET A 343 -5.08 4.26 0.97
C MET A 343 -3.65 3.93 1.38
N VAL A 344 -3.47 3.55 2.65
CA VAL A 344 -2.17 3.05 3.11
C VAL A 344 -1.88 1.73 2.42
N SER A 345 -0.66 1.57 1.91
CA SER A 345 -0.29 0.41 1.11
C SER A 345 1.00 -0.26 1.56
N HIS A 346 1.04 -1.57 1.38
CA HIS A 346 2.24 -2.41 1.49
C HIS A 346 3.18 -2.22 0.28
N ARG A 347 4.22 -3.04 0.17
CA ARG A 347 4.90 -3.32 -1.12
C ARG A 347 4.90 -4.83 -1.41
N SER A 348 5.19 -5.21 -2.65
CA SER A 348 5.22 -6.63 -3.04
C SER A 348 6.32 -7.43 -2.32
N GLY A 349 7.45 -6.81 -1.94
CA GLY A 349 8.38 -7.37 -0.96
C GLY A 349 8.11 -6.80 0.44
N GLU A 350 7.35 -7.54 1.26
CA GLU A 350 7.05 -7.13 2.64
C GLU A 350 7.89 -7.88 3.68
N THR A 351 7.79 -7.44 4.93
CA THR A 351 8.42 -8.07 6.10
C THR A 351 7.36 -8.48 7.13
N GLU A 352 7.77 -9.09 8.24
CA GLU A 352 6.91 -9.33 9.39
C GLU A 352 6.51 -8.05 10.16
N ASP A 353 7.11 -6.90 9.85
CA ASP A 353 6.81 -5.62 10.52
C ASP A 353 5.35 -5.22 10.30
N THR A 354 4.67 -4.77 11.35
CA THR A 354 3.26 -4.40 11.33
C THR A 354 3.02 -2.89 11.24
N PHE A 355 4.05 -2.05 11.11
CA PHE A 355 3.95 -0.59 11.23
C PHE A 355 2.79 0.04 10.43
N ILE A 356 2.54 -0.39 9.19
CA ILE A 356 1.48 0.20 8.36
C ILE A 356 0.06 -0.06 8.88
N ALA A 357 -0.14 -1.07 9.73
CA ALA A 357 -1.42 -1.33 10.43
C ALA A 357 -1.69 -0.27 11.52
N ASP A 358 -0.68 0.07 12.31
CA ASP A 358 -0.77 1.18 13.27
C ASP A 358 -0.85 2.53 12.56
N LEU A 359 -0.15 2.68 11.42
CA LEU A 359 -0.15 3.90 10.61
C LEU A 359 -1.54 4.22 10.06
N VAL A 360 -2.23 3.27 9.43
CA VAL A 360 -3.56 3.53 8.83
C VAL A 360 -4.60 3.92 9.88
N VAL A 361 -4.56 3.28 11.05
CA VAL A 361 -5.45 3.60 12.17
C VAL A 361 -5.12 4.98 12.75
N GLY A 362 -3.83 5.29 12.94
CA GLY A 362 -3.39 6.58 13.46
C GLY A 362 -3.67 7.75 12.52
N LEU A 363 -3.45 7.56 11.21
CA LEU A 363 -3.77 8.54 10.17
C LEU A 363 -5.27 8.67 9.87
N CYS A 364 -6.10 7.75 10.39
CA CYS A 364 -7.55 7.71 10.17
C CYS A 364 -7.94 7.70 8.68
N THR A 365 -7.18 6.99 7.83
CA THR A 365 -7.39 7.10 6.37
C THR A 365 -8.59 6.29 5.87
N GLY A 366 -9.07 5.33 6.67
CA GLY A 366 -10.28 4.56 6.38
C GLY A 366 -10.11 3.38 5.42
N GLN A 367 -8.92 3.14 4.87
CA GLN A 367 -8.68 2.08 3.89
C GLN A 367 -7.20 1.64 3.84
N ILE A 368 -6.95 0.33 3.69
CA ILE A 368 -5.62 -0.27 3.58
C ILE A 368 -5.55 -1.39 2.53
N LYS A 369 -4.56 -1.35 1.64
CA LYS A 369 -4.17 -2.45 0.73
C LYS A 369 -2.92 -3.11 1.26
N THR A 370 -3.05 -4.29 1.89
CA THR A 370 -1.89 -5.02 2.44
C THR A 370 -1.83 -6.50 2.02
N GLY A 371 -2.47 -6.85 0.91
CA GLY A 371 -2.35 -8.14 0.23
C GLY A 371 -3.55 -9.07 0.41
N ALA A 372 -3.41 -10.35 0.07
CA ALA A 372 -4.44 -11.35 0.34
C ALA A 372 -4.59 -11.61 1.86
N PRO A 373 -5.69 -12.25 2.29
CA PRO A 373 -5.74 -12.99 3.55
C PRO A 373 -4.90 -14.30 3.47
N CYS A 374 -3.70 -14.21 2.90
CA CYS A 374 -2.75 -15.30 2.68
C CYS A 374 -1.32 -14.74 2.75
N ARG A 375 -0.37 -15.58 3.16
CA ARG A 375 1.04 -15.26 3.43
C ARG A 375 1.23 -14.33 4.65
N SER A 376 2.19 -14.68 5.51
CA SER A 376 2.26 -14.13 6.87
C SER A 376 2.68 -12.67 6.94
N GLU A 377 3.45 -12.18 5.97
CA GLU A 377 3.84 -10.77 5.86
C GLU A 377 2.64 -9.84 5.56
N ARG A 378 1.55 -10.40 5.02
CA ARG A 378 0.26 -9.73 4.77
C ARG A 378 -0.62 -9.84 6.01
N LEU A 379 -0.82 -11.08 6.47
CA LEU A 379 -1.61 -11.40 7.66
C LEU A 379 -1.06 -10.75 8.94
N ALA A 380 0.24 -10.44 9.03
CA ALA A 380 0.81 -9.72 10.16
C ALA A 380 0.14 -8.35 10.38
N LYS A 381 -0.11 -7.59 9.29
CA LYS A 381 -0.79 -6.28 9.34
C LYS A 381 -2.26 -6.46 9.67
N TYR A 382 -2.96 -7.34 8.98
CA TYR A 382 -4.38 -7.63 9.24
C TYR A 382 -4.62 -8.09 10.69
N ASN A 383 -3.77 -9.01 11.20
CA ASN A 383 -3.84 -9.45 12.60
C ASN A 383 -3.44 -8.36 13.60
N GLN A 384 -2.63 -7.38 13.20
CA GLN A 384 -2.36 -6.21 14.05
C GLN A 384 -3.59 -5.30 14.15
N ILE A 385 -4.30 -5.05 13.05
CA ILE A 385 -5.54 -4.27 13.09
C ILE A 385 -6.62 -4.99 13.93
N LEU A 386 -6.71 -6.33 13.88
CA LEU A 386 -7.58 -7.10 14.80
C LEU A 386 -7.24 -6.88 16.28
N ARG A 387 -5.95 -6.76 16.63
CA ARG A 387 -5.54 -6.45 18.02
C ARG A 387 -5.85 -5.01 18.40
N ILE A 388 -5.71 -4.06 17.46
CA ILE A 388 -6.06 -2.65 17.69
C ILE A 388 -7.58 -2.51 17.87
N GLU A 389 -8.40 -3.25 17.11
CA GLU A 389 -9.85 -3.32 17.30
C GLU A 389 -10.20 -3.87 18.70
N GLU A 390 -9.54 -4.94 19.14
CA GLU A 390 -9.71 -5.51 20.48
C GLU A 390 -9.28 -4.54 21.59
N GLU A 391 -8.16 -3.82 21.43
CA GLU A 391 -7.65 -2.83 22.38
C GLU A 391 -8.55 -1.58 22.48
N LEU A 392 -9.16 -1.16 21.37
CA LEU A 392 -10.12 -0.04 21.34
C LEU A 392 -11.48 -0.41 21.95
N GLY A 393 -11.91 -1.66 21.85
CA GLY A 393 -13.19 -2.14 22.37
C GLY A 393 -14.36 -1.31 21.85
N ASP A 394 -15.23 -0.82 22.75
CA ASP A 394 -16.40 0.01 22.40
C ASP A 394 -16.05 1.35 21.71
N LYS A 395 -14.77 1.74 21.65
CA LYS A 395 -14.28 2.93 20.93
C LYS A 395 -13.88 2.63 19.49
N ALA A 396 -13.91 1.37 19.06
CA ALA A 396 -13.56 0.97 17.71
C ALA A 396 -14.61 1.50 16.71
N GLN A 397 -14.21 2.45 15.87
CA GLN A 397 -15.02 2.91 14.74
C GLN A 397 -14.48 2.27 13.46
N PHE A 398 -15.34 1.60 12.67
CA PHE A 398 -14.98 1.01 11.38
C PHE A 398 -15.46 1.90 10.23
N ALA A 399 -14.57 2.23 9.30
CA ALA A 399 -14.87 3.20 8.23
C ALA A 399 -16.02 2.77 7.32
N GLY A 400 -16.17 1.46 7.03
CA GLY A 400 -17.28 0.92 6.24
C GLY A 400 -17.50 1.66 4.91
N LYS A 401 -18.71 2.18 4.70
CA LYS A 401 -19.05 2.94 3.48
C LYS A 401 -18.27 4.25 3.33
N ASN A 402 -17.78 4.80 4.44
CA ASN A 402 -17.09 6.08 4.49
C ASN A 402 -15.57 5.92 4.28
N PHE A 403 -15.09 4.77 3.80
CA PHE A 403 -13.66 4.47 3.60
C PHE A 403 -12.86 5.54 2.84
N ARG A 404 -13.51 6.31 1.96
CA ARG A 404 -12.92 7.44 1.23
C ARG A 404 -12.66 8.66 2.14
N ASN A 405 -13.61 8.96 3.03
CA ASN A 405 -13.66 10.18 3.85
C ASN A 405 -14.21 9.86 5.25
N PRO A 406 -13.50 9.10 6.09
CA PRO A 406 -14.07 8.51 7.31
C PRO A 406 -14.22 9.51 8.48
N LEU A 407 -13.60 10.69 8.37
CA LEU A 407 -13.61 11.76 9.38
C LEU A 407 -14.70 12.83 9.14
N ASN A 408 -15.50 12.69 8.08
CA ASN A 408 -16.51 13.68 7.63
C ASN A 408 -17.95 13.19 7.83
#